data_AF-A0A838FED8-F1
#
_entry.id   AF-A0A838FED8-F1
#
_cell.length_a   1.000
_cell.length_b   1.000
_cell.length_c   1.000
_cell.angle_alpha   90.00
_cell.angle_beta   90.00
_cell.angle_gamma   90.00
#
_symmetry.space_group_name_H-M   'P 1'
#
loop_
_entity.id
_entity.type
_entity.pdbx_description
1 polymer ?
#
loop_
_entity_poly.entity_id
_entity_poly.type
_entity_poly.pdbx_seq_one_letter_code
_entity_poly.pdbx_strand_id
1 'polypeptide(L)'
;MTGTGPLEGEAATSSDIVAGDQMVEIVWQCTPFRADRFQEIWQPWAEASLEYGAKWYAFFRAQDDQWIFKQIMVFTEKIDFERYWYS
;
A
#
# COMPACT_ATOMS: atom_id res chain seq x y z
N MET A 1 31.97 -1.42 -14.56
CA MET A 1 30.72 -1.58 -15.31
C MET A 1 29.59 -1.53 -14.28
N THR A 2 29.18 -0.33 -13.87
CA THR A 2 28.09 0.50 -14.44
C THR A 2 26.74 0.16 -13.79
N GLY A 3 26.38 1.00 -12.81
CA GLY A 3 25.03 1.47 -12.50
C GLY A 3 23.88 0.46 -12.37
N THR A 4 23.51 0.15 -11.13
CA THR A 4 22.10 -0.08 -10.79
C THR A 4 21.69 1.11 -9.94
N GLY A 5 21.01 2.07 -10.58
CA GLY A 5 20.45 3.24 -9.89
C GLY A 5 19.45 2.82 -8.82
N PRO A 6 19.15 3.69 -7.85
CA PRO A 6 18.20 3.38 -6.81
C PRO A 6 16.82 3.21 -7.44
N LEU A 7 16.13 2.10 -7.14
CA LEU A 7 14.69 1.96 -7.29
C LEU A 7 13.98 2.65 -6.11
N GLU A 8 14.47 3.82 -5.71
CA GLU A 8 13.82 4.65 -4.70
C GLU A 8 12.70 5.38 -5.42
N GLY A 9 11.54 4.72 -5.50
CA GLY A 9 10.29 5.45 -5.56
C GLY A 9 10.32 6.45 -4.41
N GLU A 10 10.23 7.73 -4.73
CA GLU A 10 10.17 8.83 -3.79
C GLU A 10 9.02 8.54 -2.82
N ALA A 11 9.35 7.93 -1.68
CA ALA A 11 8.37 7.64 -0.65
C ALA A 11 7.85 9.00 -0.20
N ALA A 12 6.58 9.29 -0.47
CA ALA A 12 5.99 10.54 -0.07
C ALA A 12 6.32 10.79 1.40
N THR A 13 6.97 11.93 1.61
CA THR A 13 7.43 12.27 2.94
C THR A 13 6.17 12.62 3.74
N SER A 14 6.18 12.44 5.06
CA SER A 14 5.04 12.83 5.93
C SER A 14 4.55 14.28 5.68
N SER A 15 5.38 15.11 5.06
CA SER A 15 5.12 16.47 4.59
C SER A 15 4.03 16.59 3.51
N ASP A 16 3.75 15.53 2.75
CA ASP A 16 2.84 15.57 1.59
C ASP A 16 1.38 15.25 1.94
N ILE A 17 1.19 14.66 3.12
CA ILE A 17 -0.13 14.34 3.69
C ILE A 17 -0.61 15.55 4.49
N VAL A 18 -1.80 16.05 4.16
CA VAL A 18 -2.40 17.23 4.80
C VAL A 18 -3.73 16.90 5.44
N ALA A 19 -4.16 17.73 6.40
CA ALA A 19 -5.48 17.60 6.99
C ALA A 19 -6.57 17.77 5.90
N GLY A 20 -7.49 16.81 5.82
CA GLY A 20 -8.53 16.75 4.78
C GLY A 20 -8.33 15.63 3.76
N ASP A 21 -7.11 15.10 3.64
CA ASP A 21 -6.84 13.90 2.86
C ASP A 21 -7.63 12.70 3.42
N GLN A 22 -7.96 11.77 2.53
CA GLN A 22 -8.74 10.58 2.84
C GLN A 22 -7.79 9.39 3.06
N MET A 23 -7.81 8.85 4.28
CA MET A 23 -7.08 7.62 4.62
C MET A 23 -8.01 6.41 4.49
N VAL A 24 -7.56 5.39 3.77
CA VAL A 24 -8.22 4.09 3.65
C VAL A 24 -7.38 3.04 4.34
N GLU A 25 -7.96 2.33 5.32
CA GLU A 25 -7.37 1.14 5.94
C GLU A 25 -8.12 -0.10 5.46
N ILE A 26 -7.36 -1.10 5.01
CA ILE A 26 -7.89 -2.42 4.67
C ILE A 26 -7.16 -3.45 5.54
N VAL A 27 -7.95 -4.21 6.29
CA VAL A 27 -7.46 -5.31 7.13
C VAL A 27 -7.75 -6.63 6.43
N TRP A 28 -6.68 -7.32 6.04
CA TRP A 28 -6.76 -8.61 5.40
C TRP A 28 -6.54 -9.71 6.44
N GLN A 29 -7.54 -10.56 6.62
CA GLN A 29 -7.44 -11.76 7.44
C GLN A 29 -7.17 -12.96 6.51
N CYS A 30 -5.96 -13.49 6.59
CA CYS A 30 -5.54 -14.61 5.76
C CYS A 30 -5.72 -15.94 6.49
N THR A 31 -5.91 -17.00 5.73
CA THR A 31 -5.79 -18.35 6.28
C THR A 31 -4.30 -18.71 6.44
N PRO A 32 -3.94 -19.50 7.48
CA PRO A 32 -2.55 -19.75 7.82
C PRO A 32 -1.66 -20.19 6.66
N PHE A 33 -2.12 -21.15 5.87
CA PHE A 33 -1.34 -21.75 4.78
C PHE A 33 -1.23 -20.87 3.52
N ARG A 34 -1.88 -19.70 3.51
CA ARG A 34 -1.91 -18.80 2.35
C ARG A 34 -1.28 -17.44 2.62
N ALA A 35 -0.88 -17.14 3.85
CA ALA A 35 -0.42 -15.81 4.22
C ALA A 35 0.83 -15.37 3.44
N ASP A 36 1.83 -16.23 3.30
CA ASP A 36 3.06 -15.88 2.58
C ASP A 36 2.79 -15.65 1.08
N ARG A 37 2.03 -16.57 0.47
CA ARG A 37 1.61 -16.42 -0.93
C ARG A 37 0.71 -15.20 -1.15
N PHE A 38 -0.14 -14.87 -0.19
CA PHE A 38 -0.96 -13.67 -0.24
C PHE A 38 -0.08 -12.43 -0.23
N GLN A 39 0.90 -12.35 0.68
CA GLN A 39 1.82 -11.22 0.74
C GLN A 39 2.58 -11.04 -0.58
N GLU A 40 3.17 -12.12 -1.13
CA GLU A 40 3.91 -12.08 -2.39
C GLU A 40 3.08 -11.59 -3.56
N ILE A 41 1.83 -12.05 -3.65
CA ILE A 41 0.93 -11.68 -4.75
C ILE A 41 0.38 -10.27 -4.55
N TRP A 42 0.00 -9.91 -3.32
CA TRP A 42 -0.76 -8.69 -3.04
C TRP A 42 0.12 -7.46 -2.88
N GLN A 43 1.36 -7.61 -2.40
CA GLN A 43 2.25 -6.47 -2.16
C GLN A 43 2.43 -5.56 -3.39
N PRO A 44 2.65 -6.08 -4.62
CA PRO A 44 2.72 -5.24 -5.82
C PRO A 44 1.42 -4.49 -6.11
N TRP A 45 0.26 -5.12 -5.86
CA TRP A 45 -1.05 -4.48 -6.04
C TRP A 45 -1.32 -3.42 -4.97
N ALA A 46 -0.84 -3.60 -3.75
CA ALA A 46 -0.93 -2.58 -2.72
C ALA A 46 -0.07 -1.35 -3.07
N GLU A 47 1.14 -1.58 -3.59
CA GLU A 47 2.05 -0.54 -4.06
C GLU A 47 1.52 0.21 -5.29
N ALA A 48 0.85 -0.49 -6.21
CA ALA A 48 0.25 0.10 -7.39
C ALA A 48 -0.74 1.25 -7.08
N SER A 49 -1.26 1.34 -5.85
CA SER A 49 -2.09 2.47 -5.41
C SER A 49 -1.43 3.84 -5.66
N LEU A 50 -0.10 3.93 -5.61
CA LEU A 50 0.65 5.15 -5.94
C LEU A 50 0.44 5.58 -7.40
N GLU A 51 0.31 4.62 -8.34
CA GLU A 51 0.06 4.91 -9.76
C GLU A 51 -1.34 5.47 -10.01
N TYR A 52 -2.28 5.19 -9.11
CA TYR A 52 -3.66 5.67 -9.15
C TYR A 52 -3.88 6.97 -8.36
N GLY A 53 -2.81 7.62 -7.89
CA GLY A 53 -2.89 8.91 -7.21
C GLY A 53 -2.92 8.82 -5.68
N ALA A 54 -2.55 7.68 -5.10
CA ALA A 54 -2.24 7.65 -3.67
C ALA A 54 -1.02 8.54 -3.41
N LYS A 55 -1.15 9.43 -2.41
CA LYS A 55 -0.02 10.19 -1.89
C LYS A 55 0.93 9.28 -1.13
N TRP A 56 0.39 8.32 -0.38
CA TRP A 56 1.20 7.45 0.46
C TRP A 56 0.57 6.07 0.56
N TYR A 57 1.40 5.03 0.68
CA TYR A 57 0.95 3.68 0.96
C TYR A 57 1.85 3.03 2.03
N ALA A 58 1.26 2.12 2.79
CA ALA A 58 1.98 1.13 3.57
C ALA A 58 1.24 -0.21 3.52
N PHE A 59 2.01 -1.28 3.41
CA PHE A 59 1.51 -2.64 3.51
C PHE A 59 2.41 -3.43 4.46
N PHE A 60 1.83 -3.97 5.52
CA PHE A 60 2.61 -4.64 6.56
C PHE A 60 1.85 -5.82 7.18
N ARG A 61 2.64 -6.82 7.58
CA ARG A 61 2.17 -7.98 8.34
C ARG A 61 2.22 -7.65 9.83
N ALA A 62 1.14 -7.91 10.56
CA ALA A 62 1.11 -7.66 11.99
C ALA A 62 2.10 -8.58 12.71
N GLN A 63 2.85 -8.04 13.67
CA GLN A 63 3.82 -8.83 14.44
C GLN A 63 3.13 -9.80 15.40
N ASP A 64 2.06 -9.35 16.05
CA ASP A 64 1.31 -10.13 17.05
C ASP A 64 0.50 -11.29 16.44
N ASP A 65 -0.07 -11.06 15.25
CA ASP A 65 -0.82 -12.05 14.49
C ASP A 65 -0.36 -12.07 13.04
N GLN A 66 0.44 -13.08 12.71
CA GLN A 66 1.03 -13.26 11.38
C GLN A 66 -0.01 -13.59 10.30
N TRP A 67 -1.30 -13.70 10.63
CA TRP A 67 -2.38 -13.90 9.68
C TRP A 67 -3.09 -12.60 9.30
N ILE A 68 -2.74 -11.49 9.94
CA ILE A 68 -3.31 -10.18 9.69
C ILE A 68 -2.32 -9.34 8.89
N PHE A 69 -2.78 -8.85 7.74
CA PHE A 69 -2.09 -7.79 7.00
C PHE A 69 -2.90 -6.51 7.08
N LYS A 70 -2.19 -5.40 7.20
CA LYS A 70 -2.78 -4.06 7.14
C LYS A 70 -2.24 -3.34 5.92
N GLN A 71 -3.16 -2.78 5.17
CA GLN A 71 -2.89 -1.90 4.04
C GLN A 71 -3.45 -0.53 4.40
N ILE A 72 -2.61 0.49 4.33
CA ILE A 72 -3.00 1.88 4.54
C ILE A 72 -2.63 2.65 3.28
N MET A 73 -3.57 3.45 2.79
CA MET A 73 -3.34 4.33 1.65
C MET A 73 -3.95 5.70 1.95
N VAL A 74 -3.30 6.75 1.47
CA VAL A 74 -3.76 8.12 1.61
C VAL A 74 -3.99 8.72 0.23
N PHE A 75 -5.18 9.25 0.01
CA PHE A 75 -5.59 9.88 -1.25
C PHE A 75 -6.06 11.31 -0.97
N THR A 76 -5.99 12.17 -1.99
CA THR A 76 -6.63 13.50 -1.92
C THR A 76 -8.15 13.36 -1.90
N GLU A 77 -8.69 12.49 -2.76
CA GLU A 77 -10.13 12.31 -2.94
C GLU A 77 -10.51 10.83 -2.99
N LYS A 78 -11.75 10.52 -2.61
CA LYS A 78 -12.28 9.15 -2.63
C LYS A 78 -12.28 8.51 -4.02
N ILE A 79 -12.39 9.31 -5.08
CA ILE A 79 -12.46 8.81 -6.46
C ILE A 79 -11.15 8.14 -6.91
N ASP A 80 -10.02 8.57 -6.38
CA ASP A 80 -8.71 7.98 -6.72
C ASP A 80 -8.57 6.58 -6.10
N PHE A 81 -9.09 6.40 -4.88
CA PHE A 81 -9.23 5.07 -4.30
C PHE A 81 -10.15 4.16 -5.13
N GLU A 82 -11.28 4.66 -5.63
CA GLU A 82 -12.19 3.85 -6.46
C GLU A 82 -11.54 3.44 -7.78
N ARG A 83 -10.74 4.32 -8.41
CA ARG A 83 -9.97 3.99 -9.61
C ARG A 83 -8.96 2.88 -9.35
N TYR A 84 -8.23 2.98 -8.24
CA TYR A 84 -7.33 1.94 -7.78
C TYR A 84 -8.06 0.61 -7.54
N TRP A 85 -9.20 0.65 -6.85
CA TRP A 85 -9.87 -0.56 -6.40
C TRP A 85 -10.55 -1.35 -7.52
N TYR A 86 -10.96 -0.67 -8.59
CA TYR A 86 -11.65 -1.27 -9.74
C TYR A 86 -10.75 -1.49 -10.97
N SER A 87 -9.43 -1.34 -10.84
CA SER A 87 -8.48 -1.59 -11.92
C SER A 87 -8.20 -3.07 -12.19
#